data_AF-A0A533SI78-F1
#
_entry.id   AF-A0A533SI78-F1
#
_cell.length_a   1.000
_cell.length_b   1.000
_cell.length_c   1.000
_cell.angle_alpha   90.00
_cell.angle_beta   90.00
_cell.angle_gamma   90.00
#
_symmetry.space_group_name_H-M   'P 1'
#
loop_
_entity.id
_entity.type
_entity.pdbx_description
1 polymer ?
#
loop_
_entity_poly.entity_id
_entity_poly.type
_entity_poly.pdbx_seq_one_letter_code
_entity_poly.pdbx_strand_id
1 'polypeptide(L)'
;MTEETQALTEKEIIISATPQETRVALMENKALAEFYHESVRDRRIAGSVYKGRVTRVLPGMQAAFVDIGLEKAAFLYVSDVEGQGREYADLDFDEERGSGSDSDAELPYKKRPSAPIETLLTEGQLIVAQVAKEPLGRKGARITQHISLPGRNVVFLPNVDHVGVSRRIEDEKERQRLKELLENLKGPKGGYIVRTVSAGCTEEELKPEMAFLRRIWEEIERKGKHLAAPSLLHSDLDLISRCIRDLYTPSVRKIVVDSPEEHRRILDFVTTFVPQAASSVELYSRPEPIFDFYGIEYELSRAMEKRVWLKSGGYIVIEMTEALTAIDVNTGS
;
A
#
# COMPACT_ATOMS: atom_id res chain seq x y z
N MET A 1 -17.45 7.71 -37.81
CA MET A 1 -18.12 8.78 -37.05
C MET A 1 -18.74 8.12 -35.82
N THR A 2 -18.17 8.19 -34.64
CA THR A 2 -17.24 9.18 -34.07
C THR A 2 -16.23 8.47 -33.18
N GLU A 3 -14.95 8.59 -33.55
CA GLU A 3 -13.85 8.60 -32.59
C GLU A 3 -14.06 9.88 -31.75
N GLU A 4 -14.85 9.77 -30.68
CA GLU A 4 -14.93 10.83 -29.69
C GLU A 4 -13.58 10.87 -28.95
N THR A 5 -12.85 11.93 -29.26
CA THR A 5 -11.75 12.52 -28.51
C THR A 5 -11.71 12.05 -27.05
N GLN A 6 -10.81 11.11 -26.72
CA GLN A 6 -10.27 11.00 -25.38
C GLN A 6 -9.54 12.32 -25.09
N ALA A 7 -10.27 13.31 -24.59
CA ALA A 7 -9.66 14.48 -24.00
C ALA A 7 -8.73 13.97 -22.89
N LEU A 8 -7.45 14.35 -22.94
CA LEU A 8 -6.53 14.06 -21.84
C LEU A 8 -7.13 14.67 -20.57
N THR A 9 -7.68 13.82 -19.70
CA THR A 9 -8.13 14.21 -18.37
C THR A 9 -6.94 14.82 -17.64
N GLU A 10 -6.98 16.12 -17.39
CA GLU A 10 -5.92 16.80 -16.62
C GLU A 10 -6.03 16.33 -15.17
N LYS A 11 -5.01 15.62 -14.69
CA LYS A 11 -4.94 15.16 -13.31
C LYS A 11 -3.95 15.98 -12.50
N GLU A 12 -4.31 16.34 -11.28
CA GLU A 12 -3.44 17.03 -10.33
C GLU A 12 -3.54 16.35 -8.96
N ILE A 13 -2.41 16.14 -8.29
CA ILE A 13 -2.35 15.61 -6.93
C ILE A 13 -2.06 16.78 -6.00
N ILE A 14 -2.98 17.09 -5.09
CA ILE A 14 -2.89 18.22 -4.17
C ILE A 14 -2.71 17.67 -2.75
N ILE A 15 -1.65 18.09 -2.08
CA ILE A 15 -1.22 17.55 -0.78
C ILE A 15 -1.20 18.70 0.23
N SER A 16 -1.97 18.53 1.31
CA SER A 16 -1.89 19.38 2.49
C SER A 16 -1.31 18.60 3.65
N ALA A 17 -0.16 19.04 4.14
CA ALA A 17 0.57 18.37 5.22
C ALA A 17 0.72 19.31 6.41
N THR A 18 0.02 18.99 7.50
CA THR A 18 0.11 19.70 8.77
C THR A 18 0.66 18.78 9.86
N PRO A 19 1.12 19.32 11.00
CA PRO A 19 1.59 18.50 12.11
C PRO A 19 0.52 17.58 12.74
N GLN A 20 -0.76 17.76 12.43
CA GLN A 20 -1.87 16.99 13.02
C GLN A 20 -2.49 15.98 12.04
N GLU A 21 -2.44 16.30 10.76
CA GLU A 21 -3.05 15.51 9.69
C GLU A 21 -2.34 15.72 8.36
N THR A 22 -2.40 14.69 7.54
CA THR A 22 -1.99 14.69 6.15
C THR A 22 -3.21 14.42 5.29
N ARG A 23 -3.45 15.26 4.29
CA ARG A 23 -4.58 15.14 3.36
C ARG A 23 -4.06 15.14 1.93
N VAL A 24 -4.57 14.25 1.10
CA VAL A 24 -4.19 14.13 -0.32
C VAL A 24 -5.47 14.09 -1.16
N ALA A 25 -5.56 14.94 -2.15
CA ALA A 25 -6.66 15.02 -3.10
C ALA A 25 -6.16 14.73 -4.51
N LEU A 26 -6.88 13.89 -5.25
CA LEU A 26 -6.72 13.74 -6.69
C LEU A 26 -7.79 14.58 -7.38
N MET A 27 -7.36 15.56 -8.14
CA MET A 27 -8.22 16.39 -8.97
C MET A 27 -8.21 15.86 -10.41
N GLU A 28 -9.39 15.73 -11.01
CA GLU A 28 -9.56 15.42 -12.42
C GLU A 28 -10.40 16.51 -13.08
N ASN A 29 -9.85 17.19 -14.10
CA ASN A 29 -10.52 18.32 -14.77
C ASN A 29 -11.06 19.37 -13.78
N LYS A 30 -10.28 19.68 -12.74
CA LYS A 30 -10.62 20.61 -11.64
C LYS A 30 -11.78 20.19 -10.73
N ALA A 31 -12.23 18.94 -10.79
CA ALA A 31 -13.15 18.36 -9.82
C ALA A 31 -12.41 17.38 -8.91
N LEU A 32 -12.83 17.28 -7.65
CA LEU A 32 -12.29 16.30 -6.71
C LEU A 32 -12.75 14.90 -7.14
N ALA A 33 -11.80 14.04 -7.50
CA ALA A 33 -12.07 12.66 -7.89
C ALA A 33 -11.87 11.69 -6.71
N GLU A 34 -10.75 11.83 -6.01
CA GLU A 34 -10.43 11.01 -4.85
C GLU A 34 -9.89 11.85 -3.71
N PHE A 35 -10.17 11.45 -2.48
CA PHE A 35 -9.69 12.11 -1.28
C PHE A 35 -9.19 11.09 -0.26
N TYR A 36 -8.02 11.37 0.30
CA TYR A 36 -7.38 10.56 1.30
C TYR A 36 -6.96 11.43 2.49
N HIS A 37 -7.16 10.90 3.70
CA HIS A 37 -6.84 11.60 4.94
C HIS A 37 -6.20 10.62 5.94
N GLU A 38 -5.15 11.07 6.62
CA GLU A 38 -4.48 10.34 7.71
C GLU A 38 -4.15 11.31 8.84
N SER A 39 -4.68 11.06 10.04
CA SER A 39 -4.33 11.80 11.25
C SER A 39 -3.09 11.19 11.92
N VAL A 40 -2.33 12.00 12.68
CA VAL A 40 -1.19 11.50 13.49
C VAL A 40 -1.60 10.41 14.48
N ARG A 41 -2.86 10.39 14.92
CA ARG A 41 -3.39 9.35 15.82
C ARG A 41 -3.67 8.03 15.11
N ASP A 42 -3.93 8.10 13.81
CA ASP A 42 -4.29 6.95 12.97
C ASP A 42 -3.11 6.47 12.14
N ARG A 43 -1.89 6.79 12.58
CA ARG A 43 -0.67 6.44 11.84
C ARG A 43 -0.63 4.93 11.69
N ARG A 44 -0.89 4.48 10.46
CA ARG A 44 -1.05 3.06 10.18
C ARG A 44 0.25 2.33 10.48
N ILE A 45 0.12 1.22 11.18
CA ILE A 45 1.24 0.32 11.45
C ILE A 45 1.25 -0.86 10.49
N ALA A 46 0.16 -1.09 9.76
CA ALA A 46 0.11 -2.07 8.68
C ALA A 46 1.27 -1.85 7.69
N GLY A 47 1.85 -2.95 7.20
CA GLY A 47 3.01 -2.93 6.31
C GLY A 47 4.35 -2.69 7.02
N SER A 48 4.36 -2.17 8.25
CA SER A 48 5.61 -1.93 8.97
C SER A 48 6.23 -3.22 9.49
N VAL A 49 7.55 -3.28 9.54
CA VAL A 49 8.34 -4.45 9.93
C VAL A 49 8.96 -4.23 11.30
N TYR A 50 8.76 -5.18 12.21
CA TYR A 50 9.22 -5.15 13.58
C TYR A 50 10.10 -6.35 13.90
N LYS A 51 11.01 -6.15 14.86
CA LYS A 51 11.65 -7.24 15.58
C LYS A 51 10.85 -7.50 16.85
N GLY A 52 10.31 -8.69 16.98
CA GLY A 52 9.49 -9.09 18.12
C GLY A 52 10.08 -10.26 18.89
N ARG A 53 9.53 -10.51 20.08
CA ARG A 53 9.84 -11.67 20.92
C ARG A 53 8.59 -12.53 21.08
N VAL A 54 8.69 -13.81 20.77
CA VAL A 54 7.61 -14.78 21.03
C VAL A 54 7.38 -14.85 22.53
N THR A 55 6.18 -14.49 22.98
CA THR A 55 5.82 -14.50 24.40
C THR A 55 5.16 -15.82 24.79
N ARG A 56 4.36 -16.40 23.89
CA ARG A 56 3.66 -17.65 24.14
C ARG A 56 3.33 -18.38 22.85
N VAL A 57 3.49 -19.70 22.85
CA VAL A 57 3.06 -20.56 21.74
C VAL A 57 1.77 -21.29 22.11
N LEU A 58 0.80 -21.33 21.20
CA LEU A 58 -0.53 -21.90 21.41
C LEU A 58 -0.81 -23.01 20.37
N PRO A 59 -0.43 -24.27 20.66
CA PRO A 59 -0.65 -25.40 19.76
C PRO A 59 -2.12 -25.60 19.37
N GLY A 60 -3.05 -25.42 20.32
CA GLY A 60 -4.48 -25.60 20.08
C GLY A 60 -5.09 -24.59 19.08
N MET A 61 -4.43 -23.45 18.85
CA MET A 61 -4.83 -22.44 17.87
C MET A 61 -3.89 -22.38 16.66
N GLN A 62 -2.85 -23.21 16.62
CA GLN A 62 -1.77 -23.18 15.63
C GLN A 62 -1.22 -21.76 15.42
N ALA A 63 -0.88 -21.11 16.53
CA ALA A 63 -0.45 -19.72 16.54
C ALA A 63 0.47 -19.36 17.71
N ALA A 64 1.08 -18.18 17.67
CA ALA A 64 1.91 -17.63 18.73
C ALA A 64 1.57 -16.15 19.00
N PHE A 65 1.72 -15.75 20.26
CA PHE A 65 1.73 -14.34 20.66
C PHE A 65 3.15 -13.79 20.60
N VAL A 66 3.29 -12.59 20.06
CA VAL A 66 4.58 -11.95 19.84
C VAL A 66 4.51 -10.52 20.36
N ASP A 67 5.44 -10.17 21.24
CA ASP A 67 5.62 -8.78 21.67
C ASP A 67 6.43 -8.03 20.61
N ILE A 68 5.81 -7.03 20.00
CA ILE A 68 6.42 -6.12 19.02
C ILE A 68 6.46 -4.67 19.54
N GLY A 69 6.21 -4.44 20.84
CA GLY A 69 6.26 -3.11 21.47
C GLY A 69 4.97 -2.30 21.35
N LEU A 70 3.87 -2.92 20.94
CA LEU A 70 2.53 -2.33 20.98
C LEU A 70 1.84 -2.62 22.32
N GLU A 71 0.78 -1.87 22.63
CA GLU A 71 0.00 -2.08 23.87
C GLU A 71 -0.56 -3.51 24.00
N LYS A 72 -0.83 -4.18 22.88
CA LYS A 72 -1.34 -5.55 22.82
C LYS A 72 -0.36 -6.42 22.06
N ALA A 73 -0.14 -7.63 22.56
CA ALA A 73 0.66 -8.64 21.86
C ALA A 73 0.07 -8.93 20.48
N ALA A 74 0.94 -9.00 19.48
CA ALA A 74 0.58 -9.36 18.12
C ALA A 74 0.38 -10.88 18.01
N PHE A 75 -0.35 -11.28 16.99
CA PHE A 75 -0.74 -12.67 16.74
C PHE A 75 -0.12 -13.17 15.43
N LEU A 76 0.56 -14.31 15.48
CA LEU A 76 1.21 -14.97 14.34
C LEU A 76 0.61 -16.36 14.14
N TYR A 77 0.02 -16.62 12.96
CA TYR A 77 -0.49 -17.95 12.59
C TYR A 77 0.63 -18.85 12.05
N VAL A 78 0.47 -20.17 12.15
CA VAL A 78 1.42 -21.15 11.60
C VAL A 78 1.66 -20.99 10.10
N SER A 79 0.64 -20.62 9.34
CA SER A 79 0.72 -20.34 7.90
C SER A 79 1.51 -19.09 7.56
N ASP A 80 1.80 -18.25 8.55
CA ASP A 80 2.51 -16.99 8.43
C ASP A 80 3.96 -17.08 8.96
N VAL A 81 4.41 -18.28 9.38
CA VAL A 81 5.78 -18.56 9.82
C VAL A 81 6.69 -18.83 8.62
N GLU A 82 7.93 -18.35 8.69
CA GLU A 82 8.93 -18.54 7.63
C GLU A 82 9.18 -20.02 7.34
N GLY A 83 9.28 -20.39 6.06
CA GLY A 83 9.47 -21.78 5.62
C GLY A 83 8.20 -22.63 5.64
N GLN A 84 7.06 -22.08 6.05
CA GLN A 84 5.75 -22.74 5.99
C GLN A 84 4.86 -22.14 4.90
N GLY A 85 3.95 -22.97 4.38
CA GLY A 85 2.70 -22.48 3.77
C GLY A 85 2.78 -21.76 2.42
N ARG A 86 3.94 -21.55 1.80
CA ARG A 86 4.01 -20.85 0.50
C ARG A 86 4.97 -21.50 -0.50
N GLU A 87 4.53 -22.62 -1.07
CA GLU A 87 4.97 -22.95 -2.42
C GLU A 87 4.10 -22.12 -3.34
N TYR A 88 4.64 -21.01 -3.83
CA TYR A 88 4.02 -20.22 -4.88
C TYR A 88 3.98 -21.12 -6.11
N ALA A 89 2.84 -21.76 -6.34
CA ALA A 89 2.56 -22.35 -7.63
C ALA A 89 2.64 -21.23 -8.68
N ASP A 90 2.91 -21.56 -9.95
CA ASP A 90 2.88 -20.65 -11.10
C ASP A 90 1.50 -20.01 -11.35
N LEU A 91 0.87 -19.48 -10.32
CA LEU A 91 -0.50 -19.00 -10.29
C LEU A 91 -0.44 -17.52 -9.91
N ASP A 92 -0.20 -16.72 -10.93
CA ASP A 92 -0.91 -15.49 -11.27
C ASP A 92 -1.55 -14.73 -10.09
N PHE A 93 -1.20 -13.47 -9.91
CA PHE A 93 -1.58 -12.68 -8.73
C PHE A 93 -2.82 -11.79 -8.95
N ASP A 94 -3.88 -11.87 -8.14
CA ASP A 94 -5.05 -10.98 -8.29
C ASP A 94 -4.88 -9.69 -7.47
N GLU A 95 -4.77 -8.53 -8.14
CA GLU A 95 -4.61 -7.23 -7.46
C GLU A 95 -5.92 -6.68 -6.84
N GLU A 96 -7.08 -7.29 -7.05
CA GLU A 96 -8.38 -6.76 -6.58
C GLU A 96 -8.60 -6.72 -5.06
N ARG A 97 -7.69 -7.22 -4.24
CA ARG A 97 -7.80 -7.10 -2.77
C ARG A 97 -7.10 -5.85 -2.19
N GLY A 98 -6.92 -4.81 -3.00
CA GLY A 98 -6.13 -3.61 -2.68
C GLY A 98 -6.89 -2.37 -2.17
N SER A 99 -8.23 -2.34 -2.11
CA SER A 99 -8.96 -1.11 -1.74
C SER A 99 -10.19 -1.30 -0.84
N GLY A 100 -10.28 -2.42 -0.13
CA GLY A 100 -11.35 -2.66 0.85
C GLY A 100 -10.80 -3.15 2.18
N SER A 101 -11.19 -2.50 3.27
CA SER A 101 -11.11 -3.08 4.61
C SER A 101 -11.70 -4.50 4.60
N ASP A 102 -11.04 -5.44 5.28
CA ASP A 102 -11.48 -6.84 5.46
C ASP A 102 -11.46 -7.76 4.23
N SER A 103 -10.28 -8.22 3.82
CA SER A 103 -10.00 -9.65 3.59
C SER A 103 -8.57 -9.82 3.10
N ASP A 104 -7.90 -10.87 3.58
CA ASP A 104 -6.52 -11.19 3.23
C ASP A 104 -6.33 -11.15 1.71
N ALA A 105 -5.37 -10.39 1.16
CA ALA A 105 -4.80 -10.71 -0.14
C ALA A 105 -4.02 -12.04 0.00
N GLU A 106 -4.73 -13.16 0.13
CA GLU A 106 -4.16 -14.50 0.11
C GLU A 106 -3.57 -14.72 -1.28
N LEU A 107 -2.27 -14.47 -1.40
CA LEU A 107 -1.43 -15.01 -2.46
C LEU A 107 -1.79 -16.50 -2.62
N PRO A 108 -2.14 -17.01 -3.81
CA PRO A 108 -2.53 -18.41 -3.96
C PRO A 108 -1.34 -19.33 -3.64
N TYR A 109 -1.42 -20.09 -2.55
CA TYR A 109 -0.40 -21.08 -2.18
C TYR A 109 -0.95 -22.51 -2.27
N LYS A 110 -0.11 -23.45 -2.71
CA LYS A 110 -0.39 -24.88 -2.46
C LYS A 110 -0.20 -25.16 -0.97
N LYS A 111 -1.26 -25.58 -0.28
CA LYS A 111 -1.19 -26.04 1.11
C LYS A 111 -0.28 -27.27 1.20
N ARG A 112 0.98 -27.10 1.60
CA ARG A 112 1.76 -28.20 2.18
C ARG A 112 1.22 -28.50 3.59
N PRO A 113 1.39 -29.72 4.11
CA PRO A 113 1.14 -29.99 5.52
C PRO A 113 2.05 -29.05 6.33
N SER A 114 1.46 -28.11 7.06
CA SER A 114 2.25 -27.24 7.93
C SER A 114 2.75 -28.04 9.11
N ALA A 115 4.04 -27.91 9.43
CA ALA A 115 4.54 -28.44 10.70
C ALA A 115 3.80 -27.75 11.86
N PRO A 116 3.53 -28.43 12.99
CA PRO A 116 2.85 -27.81 14.12
C PRO A 116 3.62 -26.59 14.64
N ILE A 117 2.91 -25.55 15.07
CA ILE A 117 3.53 -24.28 15.51
C ILE A 117 4.60 -24.47 16.60
N GLU A 118 4.42 -25.43 17.50
CA GLU A 118 5.34 -25.80 18.58
C GLU A 118 6.66 -26.39 18.10
N THR A 119 6.73 -26.87 16.86
CA THR A 119 7.97 -27.34 16.23
C THR A 119 8.74 -26.22 15.53
N LEU A 120 8.07 -25.09 15.30
CA LEU A 120 8.58 -23.98 14.50
C LEU A 120 9.01 -22.79 15.36
N LEU A 121 8.29 -22.54 16.45
CA LEU A 121 8.53 -21.42 17.35
C LEU A 121 8.70 -21.88 18.79
N THR A 122 9.57 -21.18 19.51
CA THR A 122 9.82 -21.37 20.93
C THR A 122 9.57 -20.08 21.70
N GLU A 123 9.15 -20.19 22.97
CA GLU A 123 8.97 -19.02 23.83
C GLU A 123 10.31 -18.31 24.06
N GLY A 124 10.31 -16.98 23.97
CA GLY A 124 11.50 -16.14 24.04
C GLY A 124 12.25 -15.99 22.71
N GLN A 125 11.90 -16.74 21.66
CA GLN A 125 12.51 -16.63 20.34
C GLN A 125 12.31 -15.22 19.77
N LEU A 126 13.38 -14.66 19.19
CA LEU A 126 13.31 -13.40 18.48
C LEU A 126 12.97 -13.65 17.01
N ILE A 127 12.00 -12.90 16.49
CA ILE A 127 11.56 -13.00 15.10
C ILE A 127 11.47 -11.62 14.46
N VAL A 128 11.62 -11.58 13.13
CA VAL A 128 11.26 -10.42 12.31
C VAL A 128 9.91 -10.70 11.68
N ALA A 129 8.98 -9.75 11.80
CA ALA A 129 7.63 -9.90 11.26
C ALA A 129 7.06 -8.56 10.80
N GLN A 130 6.25 -8.61 9.75
CA GLN A 130 5.49 -7.48 9.20
C GLN A 130 4.09 -7.49 9.78
N VAL A 131 3.53 -6.31 10.07
CA VAL A 131 2.12 -6.17 10.44
C VAL A 131 1.26 -6.34 9.20
N ALA A 132 0.49 -7.43 9.16
CA ALA A 132 -0.44 -7.74 8.07
C ALA A 132 -1.81 -7.09 8.30
N LYS A 133 -2.29 -7.05 9.55
CA LYS A 133 -3.54 -6.37 9.91
C LYS A 133 -3.37 -5.58 11.20
N GLU A 134 -3.98 -4.41 11.24
CA GLU A 134 -3.97 -3.54 12.41
C GLU A 134 -4.76 -4.15 13.57
N PRO A 135 -4.46 -3.74 14.82
CA PRO A 135 -5.25 -4.14 15.98
C PRO A 135 -6.70 -3.67 15.82
N LEU A 136 -7.65 -4.61 15.95
CA LEU A 136 -9.08 -4.29 15.88
C LEU A 136 -9.74 -4.55 17.23
N GLY A 137 -10.25 -3.47 17.85
CA GLY A 137 -10.94 -3.54 19.14
C GLY A 137 -10.06 -4.14 20.23
N ARG A 138 -10.42 -5.33 20.74
CA ARG A 138 -9.63 -6.04 21.76
C ARG A 138 -8.54 -6.96 21.21
N LYS A 139 -8.52 -7.23 19.90
CA LYS A 139 -7.53 -8.11 19.27
C LYS A 139 -6.26 -7.32 18.96
N GLY A 140 -5.10 -7.89 19.24
CA GLY A 140 -3.81 -7.33 18.81
C GLY A 140 -3.64 -7.40 17.29
N ALA A 141 -2.57 -6.81 16.78
CA ALA A 141 -2.23 -6.84 15.37
C ALA A 141 -2.00 -8.28 14.86
N ARG A 142 -2.37 -8.59 13.61
CA ARG A 142 -1.92 -9.82 12.94
C ARG A 142 -0.58 -9.54 12.27
N ILE A 143 0.39 -10.41 12.49
CA ILE A 143 1.73 -10.31 11.90
C ILE A 143 2.06 -11.52 11.03
N THR A 144 3.02 -11.36 10.13
CA THR A 144 3.52 -12.41 9.23
C THR A 144 5.03 -12.32 9.06
N GLN A 145 5.71 -13.46 8.97
CA GLN A 145 7.14 -13.52 8.62
C GLN A 145 7.36 -13.55 7.09
N HIS A 146 6.28 -13.60 6.31
CA HIS A 146 6.33 -13.42 4.87
C HIS A 146 6.34 -11.94 4.51
N ILE A 147 7.51 -11.32 4.69
CA ILE A 147 7.71 -9.90 4.44
C ILE A 147 7.44 -9.58 2.95
N SER A 148 6.76 -8.47 2.71
CA SER A 148 6.53 -7.91 1.39
C SER A 148 6.85 -6.41 1.39
N LEU A 149 7.62 -5.97 0.40
CA LEU A 149 8.01 -4.56 0.25
C LEU A 149 7.42 -4.03 -1.07
N PRO A 150 6.31 -3.29 -1.01
CA PRO A 150 5.60 -2.85 -2.21
C PRO A 150 6.26 -1.63 -2.85
N GLY A 151 6.80 -1.83 -4.05
CA GLY A 151 7.12 -0.74 -4.98
C GLY A 151 5.92 -0.34 -5.84
N ARG A 152 6.17 0.54 -6.81
CA ARG A 152 5.19 0.98 -7.80
C ARG A 152 4.89 -0.10 -8.83
N ASN A 153 5.92 -0.68 -9.43
CA ASN A 153 5.78 -1.67 -10.50
C ASN A 153 5.96 -3.10 -9.98
N VAL A 154 6.72 -3.27 -8.90
CA VAL A 154 7.00 -4.61 -8.35
C VAL A 154 6.84 -4.64 -6.84
N VAL A 155 6.43 -5.79 -6.33
CA VAL A 155 6.48 -6.10 -4.89
C VAL A 155 7.64 -7.05 -4.65
N PHE A 156 8.58 -6.66 -3.80
CA PHE A 156 9.71 -7.52 -3.43
C PHE A 156 9.35 -8.43 -2.26
N LEU A 157 9.67 -9.72 -2.40
CA LEU A 157 9.40 -10.78 -1.42
C LEU A 157 10.74 -11.42 -0.99
N PRO A 158 11.43 -10.89 0.02
CA PRO A 158 12.78 -11.34 0.38
C PRO A 158 12.87 -12.81 0.82
N ASN A 159 11.82 -13.33 1.46
CA ASN A 159 11.80 -14.68 2.06
C ASN A 159 11.21 -15.74 1.10
N VAL A 160 11.01 -15.38 -0.16
CA VAL A 160 10.34 -16.19 -1.17
C VAL A 160 11.21 -16.21 -2.41
N ASP A 161 11.37 -17.35 -3.05
CA ASP A 161 12.10 -17.45 -4.31
C ASP A 161 11.13 -17.71 -5.47
N HIS A 162 10.40 -16.67 -5.90
CA HIS A 162 9.37 -16.77 -6.93
C HIS A 162 9.20 -15.45 -7.68
N VAL A 163 9.02 -15.52 -9.01
CA VAL A 163 8.57 -14.38 -9.84
C VAL A 163 7.13 -14.63 -10.29
N GLY A 164 6.22 -13.77 -9.83
CA GLY A 164 4.81 -13.78 -10.20
C GLY A 164 4.43 -12.55 -11.01
N VAL A 165 3.35 -12.65 -11.79
CA VAL A 165 2.78 -11.53 -12.57
C VAL A 165 1.31 -11.36 -12.21
N SER A 166 0.83 -10.11 -12.11
CA SER A 166 -0.57 -9.81 -11.88
C SER A 166 -1.49 -10.45 -12.95
N ARG A 167 -2.61 -11.01 -12.52
CA ARG A 167 -3.71 -11.58 -13.30
C ARG A 167 -4.43 -10.54 -14.14
N ARG A 168 -4.45 -9.28 -13.68
CA ARG A 168 -5.11 -8.21 -14.43
C ARG A 168 -4.34 -7.80 -15.69
N ILE A 169 -3.10 -8.28 -15.85
CA ILE A 169 -2.40 -8.20 -17.13
C ILE A 169 -2.93 -9.36 -17.98
N GLU A 170 -3.90 -9.08 -18.85
CA GLU A 170 -4.58 -10.10 -19.67
C GLU A 170 -3.71 -10.58 -20.86
N ASP A 171 -2.79 -9.75 -21.35
CA ASP A 171 -1.92 -10.10 -22.46
C ASP A 171 -0.82 -11.09 -22.03
N GLU A 172 -1.02 -12.36 -22.37
CA GLU A 172 -0.10 -13.44 -22.05
C GLU A 172 1.33 -13.22 -22.58
N LYS A 173 1.50 -12.54 -23.73
CA LYS A 173 2.84 -12.23 -24.25
C LYS A 173 3.56 -11.24 -23.34
N GLU A 174 2.83 -10.24 -22.88
CA GLU A 174 3.37 -9.22 -21.98
C GLU A 174 3.71 -9.83 -20.61
N ARG A 175 2.88 -10.74 -20.11
CA ARG A 175 3.16 -11.46 -18.86
C ARG A 175 4.43 -12.28 -18.96
N GLN A 176 4.61 -13.02 -20.04
CA GLN A 176 5.81 -13.82 -20.25
C GLN A 176 7.04 -12.92 -20.39
N ARG A 177 6.94 -11.80 -21.14
CA ARG A 177 8.01 -10.81 -21.26
C ARG A 177 8.43 -10.25 -19.90
N LEU A 178 7.48 -9.83 -19.07
CA LEU A 178 7.73 -9.28 -17.74
C LEU A 178 8.33 -10.35 -16.81
N LYS A 179 7.81 -11.59 -16.85
CA LYS A 179 8.35 -12.71 -16.07
C LYS A 179 9.81 -12.99 -16.42
N GLU A 180 10.14 -13.09 -17.71
CA GLU A 180 11.52 -13.28 -18.20
C GLU A 180 12.44 -12.12 -17.83
N LEU A 181 11.96 -10.88 -17.98
CA LEU A 181 12.70 -9.68 -17.60
C LEU A 181 13.05 -9.68 -16.11
N LEU A 182 12.07 -9.99 -15.24
CA LEU A 182 12.29 -10.04 -13.81
C LEU A 182 13.19 -11.21 -13.39
N GLU A 183 13.06 -12.38 -13.99
CA GLU A 183 13.96 -13.51 -13.70
C GLU A 183 15.42 -13.18 -14.08
N ASN A 184 15.65 -12.45 -15.17
CA ASN A 184 16.99 -12.00 -15.55
C ASN A 184 17.55 -10.91 -14.61
N LEU A 185 16.68 -10.04 -14.08
CA LEU A 185 17.06 -8.97 -13.16
C LEU A 185 17.14 -9.41 -11.70
N LYS A 186 16.52 -10.55 -11.37
CA LYS A 186 16.42 -11.07 -10.02
C LYS A 186 17.81 -11.48 -9.52
N GLY A 187 18.10 -11.10 -8.28
CA GLY A 187 19.32 -11.49 -7.59
C GLY A 187 19.25 -12.94 -7.08
N PRO A 188 20.30 -13.43 -6.41
CA PRO A 188 20.36 -14.82 -5.92
C PRO A 188 19.37 -15.14 -4.79
N LYS A 189 18.73 -14.14 -4.19
CA LYS A 189 17.76 -14.29 -3.11
C LYS A 189 16.59 -13.33 -3.28
N GLY A 190 15.41 -13.81 -2.90
CA GLY A 190 14.18 -13.05 -2.92
C GLY A 190 13.47 -13.08 -4.27
N GLY A 191 12.16 -12.91 -4.20
CA GLY A 191 11.22 -13.02 -5.30
C GLY A 191 10.53 -11.70 -5.54
N TYR A 192 9.77 -11.63 -6.62
CA TYR A 192 9.11 -10.41 -7.04
C TYR A 192 7.72 -10.72 -7.60
N ILE A 193 6.78 -9.79 -7.40
CA ILE A 193 5.47 -9.83 -8.06
C ILE A 193 5.33 -8.58 -8.89
N VAL A 194 5.03 -8.74 -10.18
CA VAL A 194 4.74 -7.64 -11.10
C VAL A 194 3.31 -7.14 -10.87
N ARG A 195 3.17 -5.84 -10.63
CA ARG A 195 1.89 -5.12 -10.49
C ARG A 195 1.30 -4.80 -11.86
N THR A 196 0.01 -4.48 -11.91
CA THR A 196 -0.72 -4.20 -13.16
C THR A 196 -0.26 -2.91 -13.84
N VAL A 197 0.19 -1.94 -13.05
CA VAL A 197 0.75 -0.66 -13.54
C VAL A 197 2.02 -0.86 -14.38
N SER A 198 2.65 -2.03 -14.27
CA SER A 198 3.92 -2.37 -14.91
C SER A 198 3.80 -2.84 -16.36
N ALA A 199 2.57 -2.92 -16.90
CA ALA A 199 2.36 -3.27 -18.29
C ALA A 199 3.08 -2.26 -19.20
N GLY A 200 3.97 -2.75 -20.06
CA GLY A 200 4.81 -1.94 -20.94
C GLY A 200 6.10 -1.41 -20.29
N CYS A 201 6.37 -1.71 -19.01
CA CYS A 201 7.60 -1.25 -18.36
C CYS A 201 8.86 -1.86 -18.97
N THR A 202 9.93 -1.07 -18.93
CA THR A 202 11.26 -1.41 -19.45
C THR A 202 12.21 -1.83 -18.33
N GLU A 203 13.35 -2.45 -18.70
CA GLU A 203 14.41 -2.80 -17.73
C GLU A 203 14.89 -1.57 -16.95
N GLU A 204 15.01 -0.43 -17.63
CA GLU A 204 15.52 0.83 -17.08
C GLU A 204 14.63 1.39 -15.98
N GLU A 205 13.33 1.10 -16.01
CA GLU A 205 12.37 1.49 -14.98
C GLU A 205 12.34 0.51 -13.81
N LEU A 206 12.41 -0.79 -14.08
CA LEU A 206 12.30 -1.83 -13.04
C LEU A 206 13.58 -1.99 -12.21
N LYS A 207 14.75 -1.86 -12.85
CA LYS A 207 16.04 -2.14 -12.21
C LYS A 207 16.37 -1.21 -11.04
N PRO A 208 16.19 0.13 -11.14
CA PRO A 208 16.39 1.03 -10.00
C PRO A 208 15.43 0.74 -8.85
N GLU A 209 14.16 0.47 -9.15
CA GLU A 209 13.15 0.13 -8.16
C GLU A 209 13.49 -1.17 -7.42
N MET A 210 13.83 -2.23 -8.15
CA MET A 210 14.26 -3.50 -7.54
C MET A 210 15.52 -3.33 -6.68
N ALA A 211 16.48 -2.52 -7.12
CA ALA A 211 17.68 -2.21 -6.33
C ALA A 211 17.34 -1.46 -5.03
N PHE A 212 16.39 -0.53 -5.09
CA PHE A 212 15.93 0.21 -3.92
C PHE A 212 15.23 -0.71 -2.90
N LEU A 213 14.30 -1.56 -3.35
CA LEU A 213 13.59 -2.50 -2.47
C LEU A 213 14.55 -3.48 -1.79
N ARG A 214 15.58 -3.95 -2.51
CA ARG A 214 16.67 -4.77 -1.92
C ARG A 214 17.44 -4.00 -0.85
N ARG A 215 17.77 -2.73 -1.09
CA ARG A 215 18.47 -1.89 -0.10
C ARG A 215 17.65 -1.69 1.17
N ILE A 216 16.33 -1.50 1.05
CA ILE A 216 15.44 -1.47 2.23
C ILE A 216 15.54 -2.77 3.01
N TRP A 217 15.49 -3.91 2.32
CA TRP A 217 15.58 -5.21 2.97
C TRP A 217 16.92 -5.42 3.68
N GLU A 218 18.04 -5.08 3.02
CA GLU A 218 19.37 -5.14 3.63
C GLU A 218 19.45 -4.28 4.91
N GLU A 219 18.81 -3.11 4.91
CA GLU A 219 18.72 -2.26 6.09
C GLU A 219 17.85 -2.89 7.20
N ILE A 220 16.72 -3.51 6.85
CA ILE A 220 15.86 -4.26 7.78
C ILE A 220 16.64 -5.40 8.41
N GLU A 221 17.34 -6.22 7.62
CA GLU A 221 18.15 -7.33 8.12
C GLU A 221 19.27 -6.83 9.05
N ARG A 222 19.95 -5.76 8.66
CA ARG A 222 20.99 -5.13 9.48
C ARG A 222 20.42 -4.66 10.82
N LYS A 223 19.33 -3.89 10.81
CA LYS A 223 18.65 -3.45 12.04
C LYS A 223 18.16 -4.64 12.86
N GLY A 224 17.60 -5.66 12.21
CA GLY A 224 17.12 -6.89 12.84
C GLY A 224 18.23 -7.65 13.58
N LYS A 225 19.47 -7.62 13.10
CA LYS A 225 20.63 -8.22 13.79
C LYS A 225 21.12 -7.39 14.98
N HIS A 226 21.08 -6.06 14.89
CA HIS A 226 21.72 -5.18 15.88
C HIS A 226 20.79 -4.58 16.94
N LEU A 227 19.50 -4.36 16.63
CA LEU A 227 18.56 -3.77 17.58
C LEU A 227 18.01 -4.82 18.55
N ALA A 228 17.79 -4.41 19.80
CA ALA A 228 17.07 -5.22 20.78
C ALA A 228 15.58 -5.31 20.42
N ALA A 229 14.94 -6.40 20.81
CA ALA A 229 13.48 -6.57 20.67
C ALA A 229 12.77 -6.13 21.97
N PRO A 230 11.58 -5.50 21.89
CA PRO A 230 10.88 -5.12 20.66
C PRO A 230 11.44 -3.84 20.01
N SER A 231 11.47 -3.79 18.67
CA SER A 231 11.85 -2.56 17.94
C SER A 231 11.24 -2.50 16.53
N LEU A 232 10.96 -1.27 16.07
CA LEU A 232 10.58 -0.99 14.68
C LEU A 232 11.85 -1.04 13.80
N LEU A 233 11.84 -1.90 12.77
CA LEU A 233 12.93 -2.03 11.81
C LEU A 233 12.72 -1.15 10.57
N HIS A 234 11.47 -1.10 10.10
CA HIS A 234 11.06 -0.32 8.94
C HIS A 234 9.59 0.10 9.07
N SER A 235 9.33 1.38 8.90
CA SER A 235 7.98 1.91 8.72
C SER A 235 7.57 1.80 7.26
N ASP A 236 6.34 1.36 7.01
CA ASP A 236 5.76 1.39 5.65
C ASP A 236 5.63 2.84 5.13
N LEU A 237 5.31 2.98 3.84
CA LEU A 237 5.10 4.25 3.18
C LEU A 237 4.01 5.09 3.90
N ASP A 238 4.30 6.37 4.11
CA ASP A 238 3.32 7.35 4.58
C ASP A 238 2.21 7.60 3.55
N LEU A 239 1.14 8.28 3.96
CA LEU A 239 0.00 8.55 3.08
C LEU A 239 0.43 9.17 1.74
N ILE A 240 1.31 10.16 1.77
CA ILE A 240 1.76 10.88 0.57
C ILE A 240 2.46 9.92 -0.39
N SER A 241 3.43 9.16 0.11
CA SER A 241 4.22 8.23 -0.70
C SER A 241 3.35 7.12 -1.27
N ARG A 242 2.37 6.61 -0.51
CA ARG A 242 1.38 5.63 -1.01
C ARG A 242 0.50 6.23 -2.12
N CYS A 243 -0.05 7.41 -1.91
CA CYS A 243 -0.88 8.09 -2.91
C CYS A 243 -0.08 8.38 -4.18
N ILE A 244 1.16 8.86 -4.09
CA ILE A 244 1.99 9.09 -5.28
C ILE A 244 2.30 7.77 -5.99
N ARG A 245 2.66 6.71 -5.24
CA ARG A 245 2.93 5.38 -5.80
C ARG A 245 1.72 4.85 -6.60
N ASP A 246 0.53 4.96 -6.02
CA ASP A 246 -0.68 4.31 -6.55
C ASP A 246 -1.48 5.20 -7.53
N LEU A 247 -1.55 6.52 -7.32
CA LEU A 247 -2.35 7.45 -8.12
C LEU A 247 -1.60 8.08 -9.29
N TYR A 248 -0.26 8.15 -9.22
CA TYR A 248 0.48 8.81 -10.29
C TYR A 248 0.32 8.06 -11.60
N THR A 249 -0.04 8.78 -12.65
CA THR A 249 -0.08 8.34 -14.04
C THR A 249 0.61 9.40 -14.90
N PRO A 250 1.06 9.09 -16.13
CA PRO A 250 1.62 10.11 -17.03
C PRO A 250 0.67 11.29 -17.34
N SER A 251 -0.64 11.15 -17.07
CA SER A 251 -1.62 12.23 -17.16
C SER A 251 -1.66 13.17 -15.94
N VAL A 252 -0.95 12.83 -14.85
CA VAL A 252 -0.76 13.72 -13.71
C VAL A 252 0.21 14.82 -14.10
N ARG A 253 -0.32 16.04 -14.24
CA ARG A 253 0.44 17.22 -14.67
C ARG A 253 1.21 17.84 -13.52
N LYS A 254 0.65 17.79 -12.31
CA LYS A 254 1.20 18.47 -11.13
C LYS A 254 0.99 17.65 -9.86
N ILE A 255 2.00 17.67 -9.01
CA ILE A 255 1.96 17.22 -7.62
C ILE A 255 2.29 18.44 -6.78
N VAL A 256 1.30 19.00 -6.09
CA VAL A 256 1.43 20.27 -5.37
C VAL A 256 1.35 20.02 -3.87
N VAL A 257 2.34 20.49 -3.12
CA VAL A 257 2.43 20.29 -1.66
C VAL A 257 2.63 21.62 -0.94
N ASP A 258 1.99 21.81 0.22
CA ASP A 258 2.07 23.05 1.02
C ASP A 258 3.19 23.07 2.08
N SER A 259 3.88 21.94 2.29
CA SER A 259 4.98 21.82 3.25
C SER A 259 6.35 21.72 2.57
N PRO A 260 7.30 22.62 2.88
CA PRO A 260 8.69 22.54 2.37
C PRO A 260 9.45 21.29 2.83
N GLU A 261 9.09 20.72 3.98
CA GLU A 261 9.69 19.48 4.46
C GLU A 261 9.21 18.29 3.63
N GLU A 262 7.90 18.17 3.44
CA GLU A 262 7.31 17.10 2.64
C GLU A 262 7.69 17.23 1.16
N HIS A 263 7.81 18.44 0.62
CA HIS A 263 8.32 18.66 -0.73
C HIS A 263 9.68 17.99 -0.98
N ARG A 264 10.62 18.10 -0.03
CA ARG A 264 11.92 17.44 -0.14
C ARG A 264 11.79 15.92 -0.11
N ARG A 265 10.99 15.39 0.83
CA ARG A 265 10.74 13.94 0.95
C ARG A 265 10.07 13.37 -0.30
N ILE A 266 9.09 14.07 -0.85
CA ILE A 266 8.41 13.72 -2.09
C ILE A 266 9.42 13.68 -3.24
N LEU A 267 10.27 14.70 -3.38
CA LEU A 267 11.29 14.74 -4.43
C LEU A 267 12.26 13.56 -4.37
N ASP A 268 12.74 13.22 -3.17
CA ASP A 268 13.61 12.06 -2.95
C ASP A 268 12.90 10.74 -3.33
N PHE A 269 11.62 10.63 -2.97
CA PHE A 269 10.79 9.47 -3.30
C PHE A 269 10.55 9.35 -4.81
N VAL A 270 10.05 10.39 -5.48
CA VAL A 270 9.73 10.34 -6.91
C VAL A 270 10.98 10.16 -7.76
N THR A 271 12.12 10.77 -7.38
CA THR A 271 13.38 10.58 -8.12
C THR A 271 13.83 9.12 -8.10
N THR A 272 13.47 8.38 -7.06
CA THR A 272 13.81 6.97 -6.90
C THR A 272 12.82 6.04 -7.61
N PHE A 273 11.51 6.30 -7.45
CA PHE A 273 10.45 5.36 -7.83
C PHE A 273 9.65 5.76 -9.07
N VAL A 274 9.60 7.06 -9.37
CA VAL A 274 8.81 7.64 -10.46
C VAL A 274 9.57 8.83 -11.08
N PRO A 275 10.76 8.64 -11.69
CA PRO A 275 11.63 9.75 -12.09
C PRO A 275 10.94 10.79 -12.99
N GLN A 276 10.00 10.36 -13.82
CA GLN A 276 9.17 11.21 -14.67
C GLN A 276 8.28 12.19 -13.91
N ALA A 277 7.93 11.89 -12.66
CA ALA A 277 7.10 12.76 -11.81
C ALA A 277 7.92 13.91 -11.19
N ALA A 278 9.25 13.80 -11.14
CA ALA A 278 10.11 14.76 -10.42
C ALA A 278 9.96 16.20 -10.93
N SER A 279 9.77 16.38 -12.24
CA SER A 279 9.54 17.69 -12.85
C SER A 279 8.15 18.27 -12.57
N SER A 280 7.21 17.45 -12.09
CA SER A 280 5.82 17.83 -11.83
C SER A 280 5.57 18.18 -10.37
N VAL A 281 6.57 18.03 -9.49
CA VAL A 281 6.46 18.37 -8.06
C VAL A 281 6.67 19.87 -7.86
N GLU A 282 5.68 20.54 -7.28
CA GLU A 282 5.68 21.98 -7.01
C GLU A 282 5.40 22.27 -5.54
N LEU A 283 6.15 23.21 -4.95
CA LEU A 283 5.86 23.75 -3.62
C LEU A 283 4.82 24.88 -3.72
N TYR A 284 3.70 24.71 -3.03
CA TYR A 284 2.70 25.74 -2.86
C TYR A 284 3.21 26.82 -1.90
N SER A 285 3.10 28.09 -2.33
CA SER A 285 3.71 29.24 -1.63
C SER A 285 2.77 30.42 -1.43
N ARG A 286 1.48 30.26 -1.76
CA ARG A 286 0.48 31.32 -1.58
C ARG A 286 0.00 31.36 -0.11
N PRO A 287 -0.51 32.52 0.35
CA PRO A 287 -1.00 32.67 1.72
C PRO A 287 -2.36 32.00 1.98
N GLU A 288 -3.18 31.81 0.95
CA GLU A 288 -4.45 31.08 1.03
C GLU A 288 -4.17 29.58 1.26
N PRO A 289 -4.93 28.85 2.09
CA PRO A 289 -4.74 27.41 2.24
C PRO A 289 -4.89 26.67 0.91
N ILE A 290 -4.04 25.66 0.68
CA ILE A 290 -3.97 24.97 -0.61
C ILE A 290 -5.32 24.39 -1.05
N PHE A 291 -6.08 23.78 -0.14
CA PHE A 291 -7.38 23.18 -0.48
C PHE A 291 -8.48 24.21 -0.75
N ASP A 292 -8.44 25.38 -0.12
CA ASP A 292 -9.36 26.47 -0.41
C ASP A 292 -9.08 27.02 -1.82
N PHE A 293 -7.81 27.24 -2.14
CA PHE A 293 -7.38 27.72 -3.46
C PHE A 293 -7.80 26.80 -4.61
N TYR A 294 -7.73 25.47 -4.40
CA TYR A 294 -8.17 24.47 -5.38
C TYR A 294 -9.66 24.15 -5.33
N GLY A 295 -10.44 24.76 -4.42
CA GLY A 295 -11.87 24.52 -4.25
C GLY A 295 -12.22 23.15 -3.62
N ILE A 296 -11.22 22.43 -3.12
CA ILE A 296 -11.36 21.07 -2.56
C ILE A 296 -12.18 21.12 -1.27
N GLU A 297 -11.97 22.11 -0.40
CA GLU A 297 -12.66 22.22 0.89
C GLU A 297 -14.19 22.39 0.69
N TYR A 298 -14.59 23.12 -0.35
CA TYR A 298 -15.99 23.27 -0.74
C TYR A 298 -16.60 21.96 -1.25
N GLU A 299 -15.88 21.21 -2.09
CA GLU A 299 -16.35 19.92 -2.58
C GLU A 299 -16.45 18.87 -1.48
N LEU A 300 -15.48 18.84 -0.55
CA LEU A 300 -15.52 17.98 0.63
C LEU A 300 -16.72 18.30 1.52
N SER A 301 -16.95 19.58 1.80
CA SER A 301 -18.10 20.01 2.59
C SER A 301 -19.42 19.53 1.99
N ARG A 302 -19.56 19.66 0.66
CA ARG A 302 -20.74 19.16 -0.08
C ARG A 302 -20.86 17.65 -0.08
N ALA A 303 -19.75 16.92 -0.18
CA ALA A 303 -19.73 15.45 -0.19
C ALA A 303 -20.12 14.85 1.17
N MET A 304 -19.86 15.58 2.26
CA MET A 304 -20.23 15.19 3.62
C MET A 304 -21.69 15.53 3.97
N GLU A 305 -22.41 16.23 3.09
CA GLU A 305 -23.84 16.49 3.29
C GLU A 305 -24.66 15.20 3.12
N LYS A 306 -25.71 15.08 3.93
CA LYS A 306 -26.66 13.96 3.82
C LYS A 306 -27.32 13.88 2.44
N ARG A 307 -27.49 15.03 1.77
CA ARG A 307 -28.09 15.15 0.43
C ARG A 307 -27.06 15.66 -0.56
N VAL A 308 -26.77 14.89 -1.59
CA VAL A 308 -25.82 15.28 -2.64
C VAL A 308 -26.58 15.53 -3.94
N TRP A 309 -26.54 16.77 -4.42
CA TRP A 309 -27.21 17.18 -5.65
C TRP A 309 -26.43 16.76 -6.91
N LEU A 310 -27.14 16.19 -7.87
CA LEU A 310 -26.65 15.78 -9.18
C LEU A 310 -26.77 16.92 -10.19
N LYS A 311 -25.92 16.90 -11.23
CA LYS A 311 -25.91 17.93 -12.29
C LYS A 311 -27.26 18.09 -13.01
N SER A 312 -28.05 17.02 -13.07
CA SER A 312 -29.36 17.00 -13.73
C SER A 312 -30.52 17.46 -12.84
N GLY A 313 -30.23 18.01 -11.65
CA GLY A 313 -31.24 18.50 -10.70
C GLY A 313 -31.77 17.44 -9.71
N GLY A 314 -31.51 16.14 -9.94
CA GLY A 314 -31.76 15.09 -8.95
C GLY A 314 -30.85 15.16 -7.73
N TYR A 315 -31.11 14.34 -6.72
CA TYR A 315 -30.25 14.24 -5.55
C TYR A 315 -30.20 12.81 -5.00
N ILE A 316 -29.08 12.47 -4.36
CA ILE A 316 -28.93 11.22 -3.62
C ILE A 316 -28.92 11.50 -2.12
N VAL A 317 -29.43 10.56 -1.33
CA VAL A 317 -29.40 10.58 0.14
C VAL A 317 -28.61 9.39 0.62
N ILE A 318 -27.57 9.62 1.41
CA ILE A 318 -26.70 8.56 1.94
C ILE A 318 -26.94 8.44 3.44
N GLU A 319 -27.37 7.26 3.90
CA GLU A 319 -27.58 6.96 5.31
C GLU A 319 -26.76 5.75 5.73
N MET A 320 -25.88 5.95 6.72
CA MET A 320 -25.12 4.87 7.33
C MET A 320 -25.91 4.28 8.51
N THR A 321 -26.02 2.94 8.53
CA THR A 321 -26.58 2.16 9.63
C THR A 321 -25.52 1.22 10.19
N GLU A 322 -25.85 0.46 11.24
CA GLU A 322 -24.90 -0.47 11.88
C GLU A 322 -24.40 -1.57 10.94
N ALA A 323 -25.27 -2.08 10.07
CA ALA A 323 -24.96 -3.24 9.22
C ALA A 323 -24.78 -2.90 7.74
N LEU A 324 -25.28 -1.74 7.30
CA LEU A 324 -25.27 -1.37 5.88
C LEU A 324 -25.29 0.16 5.68
N THR A 325 -24.91 0.59 4.48
CA THR A 325 -25.13 1.97 4.01
C THR A 325 -26.24 1.94 2.97
N ALA A 326 -27.31 2.71 3.20
CA ALA A 326 -28.41 2.88 2.27
C ALA A 326 -28.19 4.14 1.42
N ILE A 327 -28.39 4.02 0.10
CA ILE A 327 -28.28 5.13 -0.86
C ILE A 327 -29.62 5.23 -1.59
N ASP A 328 -30.32 6.33 -1.39
CA ASP A 328 -31.59 6.64 -2.05
C ASP A 328 -31.37 7.66 -3.18
N VAL A 329 -32.05 7.49 -4.32
CA VAL A 329 -31.89 8.31 -5.53
C VAL A 329 -33.21 8.95 -5.90
N ASN A 330 -33.25 10.28 -5.89
CA ASN A 330 -34.45 11.06 -6.11
C ASN A 330 -34.34 11.94 -7.37
N THR A 331 -35.43 12.01 -8.13
CA THR A 331 -35.57 12.98 -9.22
C THR A 331 -35.87 14.35 -8.64
N GLY A 332 -35.13 15.37 -9.09
CA GLY A 332 -35.38 16.77 -8.71
C GLY A 332 -36.64 17.27 -9.38
N SER A 333 -37.42 18.09 -8.68
CA SER A 333 -38.61 18.76 -9.21
C SER A 333 -38.25 19.89 -10.17
#